data_AF-A0A4R2IXT8-F1
#
_entry.id   AF-A0A4R2IXT8-F1
#
_cell.length_a   1.000
_cell.length_b   1.000
_cell.length_c   1.000
_cell.angle_alpha   90.00
_cell.angle_beta   90.00
_cell.angle_gamma   90.00
#
_symmetry.space_group_name_H-M   'P 1'
#
loop_
_entity.id
_entity.type
_entity.pdbx_description
1 polymer ?
#
loop_
_entity_poly.entity_id
_entity_poly.type
_entity_poly.pdbx_seq_one_letter_code
_entity_poly.pdbx_strand_id
1 'polypeptide(L)'
;MFFLAQPDRPFTGRVRQVRFTYTSLEPALLSQVAATAPGRTDQPVRLSGHRPVSPAAGRLLRHAIRFVHDHVLTDPTALAAPLIASTVPQWMAATVLNAFPNTAVTDPTIEDRHDSHPATLRRAIAFIDDHAHHDITVADIAAATHVTIRALQYAFRRHRDTTPMGYLRQVRLHHAHQELMAADPTTGATVTQIAAHWGFFHPGRFAHHYRHTYGHPPHETLLRHTR
;
A
#
# COMPACT_ATOMS: atom_id res chain seq x y z
N MET A 1 -29.16 11.84 8.84
CA MET A 1 -29.76 11.33 10.10
C MET A 1 -28.73 10.41 10.73
N PHE A 2 -28.17 10.78 11.87
CA PHE A 2 -27.26 9.92 12.63
C PHE A 2 -28.09 9.09 13.62
N PHE A 3 -27.95 7.78 13.58
CA PHE A 3 -28.54 6.88 14.57
C PHE A 3 -27.49 6.57 15.63
N LEU A 4 -27.76 6.95 16.87
CA LEU A 4 -27.02 6.50 18.05
C LEU A 4 -27.72 5.25 18.56
N ALA A 5 -27.07 4.09 18.43
CA ALA A 5 -27.48 2.84 19.03
C ALA A 5 -26.36 2.34 19.94
N GLN A 6 -26.71 1.75 21.08
CA GLN A 6 -25.71 1.16 21.97
C GLN A 6 -25.10 -0.07 21.29
N PRO A 7 -23.76 -0.19 21.24
CA PRO A 7 -23.07 -1.23 20.48
C PRO A 7 -23.40 -2.66 20.94
N ASP A 8 -23.84 -2.82 22.19
CA ASP A 8 -23.98 -4.12 22.85
C ASP A 8 -25.44 -4.62 22.90
N ARG A 9 -26.37 -3.95 22.20
CA ARG A 9 -27.78 -4.35 22.18
C ARG A 9 -28.33 -4.45 20.76
N PRO A 10 -29.10 -5.51 20.45
CA PRO A 10 -29.80 -5.59 19.18
C PRO A 10 -30.79 -4.43 19.05
N PHE A 11 -30.73 -3.72 17.92
CA PHE A 11 -31.63 -2.62 17.58
C PHE A 11 -32.43 -2.96 16.33
N THR A 12 -33.74 -2.70 16.36
CA THR A 12 -34.63 -2.87 15.21
C THR A 12 -35.30 -1.54 14.91
N GLY A 13 -35.05 -0.98 13.72
CA GLY A 13 -35.64 0.27 13.27
C GLY A 13 -36.62 0.03 12.12
N ARG A 14 -37.74 0.75 12.11
CA ARG A 14 -38.68 0.75 10.97
C ARG A 14 -38.58 2.09 10.24
N VAL A 15 -38.00 2.07 9.04
CA VAL A 15 -37.99 3.23 8.14
C VAL A 15 -39.39 3.34 7.52
N ARG A 16 -40.16 4.35 7.95
CA ARG A 16 -41.54 4.57 7.45
C ARG A 16 -41.57 5.23 6.07
N GLN A 17 -40.62 6.12 5.81
CA GLN A 17 -40.50 6.79 4.52
C GLN A 17 -39.05 7.22 4.32
N VAL A 18 -38.47 6.86 3.18
CA VAL A 18 -37.12 7.26 2.80
C VAL A 18 -37.16 7.67 1.34
N ARG A 19 -36.52 8.80 1.03
CA ARG A 19 -36.30 9.26 -0.33
C ARG A 19 -34.80 9.18 -0.57
N PHE A 20 -34.38 8.21 -1.37
CA PHE A 20 -33.02 8.13 -1.87
C PHE A 20 -33.00 8.34 -3.38
N THR A 21 -31.97 9.02 -3.84
CA THR A 21 -31.57 9.03 -5.24
C THR A 21 -30.48 7.97 -5.36
N TYR A 22 -30.69 6.97 -6.20
CA TYR A 22 -29.68 5.95 -6.50
C TYR A 22 -29.30 6.02 -7.97
N THR A 23 -28.02 5.80 -8.24
CA THR A 23 -27.50 5.68 -9.61
C THR A 23 -27.20 4.21 -9.84
N SER A 24 -27.84 3.62 -10.85
CA SER A 24 -27.55 2.25 -11.29
C SER A 24 -26.54 2.29 -12.43
N LEU A 25 -25.59 1.36 -12.42
CA LEU A 25 -24.62 1.14 -13.47
C LEU A 25 -24.68 -0.33 -13.88
N GLU A 26 -24.64 -0.58 -15.18
CA GLU A 26 -24.58 -1.96 -15.66
C GLU A 26 -23.23 -2.60 -15.31
N PRO A 27 -23.22 -3.79 -14.70
CA PRO A 27 -21.97 -4.49 -14.38
C PRO A 27 -21.08 -4.78 -15.60
N ALA A 28 -21.70 -4.95 -16.77
CA ALA A 28 -20.99 -5.13 -18.04
C ALA A 28 -20.12 -3.92 -18.39
N LEU A 29 -20.58 -2.71 -18.08
CA LEU A 29 -19.85 -1.47 -18.34
C LEU A 29 -18.61 -1.34 -17.45
N LEU A 30 -18.67 -1.79 -16.20
CA LEU A 30 -17.50 -1.87 -15.32
C LEU A 30 -16.44 -2.80 -15.90
N SER A 31 -16.88 -3.95 -16.44
CA SER A 31 -15.98 -4.90 -17.10
C SER A 31 -15.41 -4.34 -18.40
N GLN A 32 -16.20 -3.57 -19.16
CA GLN A 32 -15.78 -2.93 -20.41
C GLN A 32 -14.81 -1.75 -20.18
N VAL A 33 -14.94 -1.00 -19.10
CA VAL A 33 -14.00 0.07 -18.75
C VAL A 33 -12.70 -0.50 -18.17
N ALA A 34 -12.81 -1.53 -17.34
CA ALA A 34 -11.64 -2.31 -16.94
C ALA A 34 -10.97 -2.97 -18.16
N ALA A 35 -11.72 -3.18 -19.25
CA ALA A 35 -11.22 -3.88 -20.41
C ALA A 35 -10.14 -3.14 -21.19
N THR A 36 -10.18 -1.82 -21.14
CA THR A 36 -9.28 -0.96 -21.90
C THR A 36 -7.98 -0.66 -21.14
N ALA A 37 -7.83 -1.18 -19.91
CA ALA A 37 -6.65 -1.01 -19.07
C ALA A 37 -5.61 -2.14 -19.26
N PRO A 38 -4.30 -1.84 -19.24
CA PRO A 38 -3.24 -2.85 -19.35
C PRO A 38 -3.12 -3.73 -18.08
N GLY A 39 -2.98 -5.07 -18.23
CA GLY A 39 -2.74 -6.03 -17.12
C GLY A 39 -3.90 -7.00 -16.77
N ARG A 40 -4.63 -7.52 -17.76
CA ARG A 40 -5.98 -8.10 -17.55
C ARG A 40 -6.08 -9.58 -17.18
N THR A 41 -7.18 -9.86 -16.49
CA THR A 41 -7.88 -11.16 -16.38
C THR A 41 -9.25 -11.07 -17.07
N ASP A 42 -9.70 -12.16 -17.72
CA ASP A 42 -10.99 -12.28 -18.43
C ASP A 42 -12.23 -12.41 -17.52
N GLN A 43 -12.07 -12.12 -16.22
CA GLN A 43 -13.13 -12.33 -15.25
C GLN A 43 -14.04 -11.09 -15.11
N PRO A 44 -15.35 -11.29 -14.83
CA PRO A 44 -16.27 -10.19 -14.55
C PRO A 44 -15.78 -9.35 -13.37
N VAL A 45 -15.70 -8.04 -13.57
CA VAL A 45 -15.28 -7.11 -12.53
C VAL A 45 -16.34 -7.03 -11.43
N ARG A 46 -15.93 -7.19 -10.18
CA ARG A 46 -16.78 -7.06 -9.01
C ARG A 46 -16.20 -6.04 -8.04
N LEU A 47 -17.07 -5.22 -7.45
CA LEU A 47 -16.70 -4.41 -6.29
C LEU A 47 -16.62 -5.35 -5.07
N SER A 48 -15.49 -5.35 -4.38
CA SER A 48 -15.24 -6.19 -3.21
C SER A 48 -15.58 -5.49 -1.89
N GLY A 49 -16.00 -4.23 -1.94
CA GLY A 49 -16.39 -3.44 -0.78
C GLY A 49 -17.19 -2.20 -1.16
N HIS A 50 -17.87 -1.63 -0.17
CA HIS A 50 -18.80 -0.51 -0.33
C HIS A 50 -18.27 0.81 0.28
N ARG A 51 -17.08 0.80 0.87
CA ARG A 51 -16.41 2.00 1.39
C ARG A 51 -15.40 2.49 0.37
N PRO A 52 -15.35 3.81 0.09
CA PRO A 52 -14.33 4.33 -0.78
C PRO A 52 -12.93 4.01 -0.27
N VAL A 53 -11.99 3.70 -1.16
CA VAL A 53 -10.59 3.36 -0.83
C VAL A 53 -9.86 4.51 -0.15
N SER A 54 -10.30 5.76 -0.41
CA SER A 54 -9.82 6.95 0.28
C SER A 54 -10.91 8.02 0.40
N PRO A 55 -10.78 8.97 1.36
CA PRO A 55 -11.67 10.13 1.43
C PRO A 55 -11.66 10.99 0.17
N ALA A 56 -10.53 11.07 -0.54
CA ALA A 56 -10.38 11.81 -1.78
C ALA A 56 -11.15 11.14 -2.92
N ALA A 57 -10.98 9.83 -3.11
CA ALA A 57 -11.72 9.06 -4.10
C ALA A 57 -13.24 9.10 -3.82
N GLY A 58 -13.63 9.07 -2.54
CA GLY A 58 -15.02 9.28 -2.13
C GLY A 58 -15.56 10.69 -2.44
N ARG A 59 -14.75 11.75 -2.31
CA ARG A 59 -15.13 13.12 -2.72
C ARG A 59 -15.30 13.22 -4.23
N LEU A 60 -14.37 12.66 -5.00
CA LEU A 60 -14.42 12.64 -6.46
C LEU A 60 -15.69 11.94 -6.96
N LEU A 61 -16.01 10.76 -6.42
CA LEU A 61 -17.23 10.05 -6.77
C LEU A 61 -18.50 10.88 -6.48
N ARG A 62 -18.58 11.54 -5.32
CA ARG A 62 -19.71 12.42 -5.00
C ARG A 62 -19.84 13.60 -5.96
N HIS A 63 -18.71 14.19 -6.36
CA HIS A 63 -18.71 15.27 -7.36
C HIS A 63 -19.17 14.77 -8.74
N ALA A 64 -18.72 13.59 -9.16
CA ALA A 64 -19.14 12.99 -10.42
C ALA A 64 -20.64 12.69 -10.46
N ILE A 65 -21.18 12.05 -9.41
CA ILE A 65 -22.61 11.75 -9.29
C ILE A 65 -23.43 13.03 -9.39
N ARG A 66 -23.04 14.07 -8.65
CA ARG A 66 -23.75 15.36 -8.67
C ARG A 66 -23.69 16.03 -10.04
N PHE A 67 -22.52 16.03 -10.70
CA PHE A 67 -22.38 16.60 -12.03
C PHE A 67 -23.31 15.93 -13.06
N VAL A 68 -23.34 14.59 -13.08
CA VAL A 68 -24.21 13.84 -13.99
C VAL A 68 -25.68 14.12 -13.70
N HIS A 69 -26.06 14.17 -12.43
CA HIS A 69 -27.43 14.50 -12.05
C HIS A 69 -27.83 15.93 -12.50
N ASP A 70 -27.02 16.93 -12.15
CA ASP A 70 -27.38 18.34 -12.27
C ASP A 70 -27.21 18.89 -13.71
N HIS A 71 -26.42 18.22 -14.55
CA HIS A 71 -26.09 18.74 -15.89
C HIS A 71 -26.32 17.78 -17.05
N VAL A 72 -26.51 16.48 -16.79
CA VAL A 72 -26.72 15.49 -17.85
C VAL A 72 -28.13 14.91 -17.77
N LEU A 73 -28.52 14.38 -16.62
CA LEU A 73 -29.83 13.71 -16.47
C LEU A 73 -31.01 14.70 -16.45
N THR A 74 -30.76 15.95 -16.11
CA THR A 74 -31.77 17.02 -16.05
C THR A 74 -31.89 17.81 -17.35
N ASP A 75 -31.00 17.59 -18.33
CA ASP A 75 -31.00 18.26 -19.63
C ASP A 75 -31.35 17.27 -20.77
N PRO A 76 -32.56 17.37 -21.36
CA PRO A 76 -32.98 16.51 -22.46
C PRO A 76 -32.09 16.61 -23.70
N THR A 77 -31.47 17.76 -23.95
CA THR A 77 -30.60 17.97 -25.11
C THR A 77 -29.26 17.26 -24.91
N ALA A 78 -28.73 17.27 -23.69
CA ALA A 78 -27.53 16.52 -23.33
C ALA A 78 -27.75 15.00 -23.44
N LEU A 79 -28.92 14.50 -23.03
CA LEU A 79 -29.29 13.09 -23.17
C LEU A 79 -29.43 12.64 -24.63
N ALA A 80 -29.92 13.52 -25.51
CA ALA A 80 -30.08 13.24 -26.93
C ALA A 80 -28.74 13.26 -27.70
N ALA A 81 -27.68 13.85 -27.13
CA ALA A 81 -26.38 13.95 -27.78
C ALA A 81 -25.61 12.60 -27.71
N PRO A 82 -25.32 11.94 -28.84
CA PRO A 82 -24.75 10.58 -28.85
C PRO A 82 -23.38 10.47 -28.15
N LEU A 83 -22.54 11.49 -28.28
CA LEU A 83 -21.23 11.54 -27.63
C LEU A 83 -21.38 11.55 -26.10
N ILE A 84 -22.27 12.38 -25.57
CA ILE A 84 -22.52 12.48 -24.12
C ILE A 84 -23.07 11.16 -23.58
N ALA A 85 -24.05 10.58 -24.29
CA ALA A 85 -24.65 9.29 -23.95
C ALA A 85 -23.62 8.14 -23.89
N SER A 86 -22.56 8.17 -24.72
CA SER A 86 -21.47 7.19 -24.67
C SER A 86 -20.40 7.47 -23.62
N THR A 87 -20.01 8.74 -23.44
CA THR A 87 -18.84 9.11 -22.62
C THR A 87 -19.17 9.19 -21.13
N VAL A 88 -20.35 9.71 -20.77
CA VAL A 88 -20.72 9.92 -19.36
C VAL A 88 -20.82 8.59 -18.59
N PRO A 89 -21.47 7.53 -19.12
CA PRO A 89 -21.51 6.24 -18.43
C PRO A 89 -20.12 5.63 -18.25
N GLN A 90 -19.25 5.71 -19.26
CA GLN A 90 -17.89 5.17 -19.20
C GLN A 90 -17.04 5.89 -18.15
N TRP A 91 -17.10 7.23 -18.12
CA TRP A 91 -16.41 8.03 -17.11
C TRP A 91 -16.94 7.77 -15.70
N MET A 92 -18.26 7.60 -15.54
CA MET A 92 -18.87 7.24 -14.26
C MET A 92 -18.40 5.86 -13.79
N ALA A 93 -18.40 4.86 -14.68
CA ALA A 93 -17.89 3.52 -14.40
C ALA A 93 -16.40 3.55 -13.98
N ALA A 94 -15.55 4.33 -14.67
CA ALA A 94 -14.15 4.52 -14.29
C ALA A 94 -14.02 5.16 -12.89
N THR A 95 -14.85 6.16 -12.59
CA THR A 95 -14.86 6.85 -11.29
C THR A 95 -15.28 5.90 -10.17
N VAL A 96 -16.24 5.02 -10.41
CA VAL A 96 -16.68 3.97 -9.46
C VAL A 96 -15.57 2.95 -9.20
N LEU A 97 -14.86 2.52 -10.25
CA LEU A 97 -13.72 1.60 -10.12
C LEU A 97 -12.53 2.24 -9.40
N ASN A 98 -12.31 3.55 -9.51
CA ASN A 98 -11.29 4.23 -8.72
C ASN A 98 -11.72 4.43 -7.26
N ALA A 99 -13.02 4.65 -7.04
CA ALA A 99 -13.54 4.93 -5.70
C ALA A 99 -13.60 3.68 -4.82
N PHE A 100 -13.98 2.52 -5.35
CA PHE A 100 -14.25 1.32 -4.56
C PHE A 100 -13.25 0.20 -4.83
N PRO A 101 -12.93 -0.62 -3.80
CA PRO A 101 -12.09 -1.79 -4.00
C PRO A 101 -12.80 -2.76 -4.94
N ASN A 102 -12.08 -3.30 -5.92
CA ASN A 102 -12.65 -4.14 -6.97
C ASN A 102 -11.64 -5.15 -7.52
N THR A 103 -12.16 -6.14 -8.23
CA THR A 103 -11.39 -7.25 -8.79
C THR A 103 -10.80 -6.97 -10.17
N ALA A 104 -10.98 -5.77 -10.73
CA ALA A 104 -10.51 -5.43 -12.08
C ALA A 104 -8.98 -5.33 -12.18
N VAL A 105 -8.29 -5.21 -11.05
CA VAL A 105 -6.88 -4.80 -11.01
C VAL A 105 -6.00 -5.93 -10.47
N THR A 106 -5.37 -6.66 -11.38
CA THR A 106 -4.03 -7.23 -11.18
C THR A 106 -3.01 -6.22 -11.73
N ASP A 107 -2.11 -5.74 -10.86
CA ASP A 107 -1.08 -4.68 -11.05
C ASP A 107 -1.55 -3.19 -10.96
N PRO A 108 -0.82 -2.30 -10.25
CA PRO A 108 -1.38 -1.12 -9.54
C PRO A 108 -1.70 0.13 -10.39
N THR A 109 -2.65 0.94 -9.88
CA THR A 109 -3.25 2.14 -10.49
C THR A 109 -2.53 3.48 -10.14
N ILE A 110 -3.02 4.60 -10.69
CA ILE A 110 -2.39 5.93 -10.70
C ILE A 110 -2.30 6.63 -9.32
N GLU A 111 -3.18 6.32 -8.36
CA GLU A 111 -3.09 6.83 -6.98
C GLU A 111 -1.90 6.22 -6.21
N ASP A 112 -1.62 4.93 -6.41
CA ASP A 112 -0.40 4.29 -5.87
C ASP A 112 0.87 4.98 -6.41
N ARG A 113 0.81 5.60 -7.60
CA ARG A 113 1.94 6.37 -8.16
C ARG A 113 2.15 7.71 -7.44
N HIS A 114 1.11 8.30 -6.86
CA HIS A 114 1.23 9.53 -6.06
C HIS A 114 1.72 9.27 -4.63
N ASP A 115 1.38 8.13 -4.02
CA ASP A 115 1.93 7.80 -2.68
C ASP A 115 3.31 7.11 -2.76
N SER A 116 3.70 6.62 -3.94
CA SER A 116 5.03 6.09 -4.28
C SER A 116 6.03 7.18 -4.73
N HIS A 117 5.85 8.41 -4.25
CA HIS A 117 6.82 9.47 -4.51
C HIS A 117 8.16 9.15 -3.84
N PRO A 118 9.29 9.58 -4.44
CA PRO A 118 10.61 9.53 -3.79
C PRO A 118 10.61 10.11 -2.37
N ALA A 119 9.71 11.05 -2.06
CA ALA A 119 9.54 11.59 -0.72
C ALA A 119 9.03 10.57 0.32
N THR A 120 8.07 9.69 -0.03
CA THR A 120 7.60 8.62 0.86
C THR A 120 8.70 7.60 1.10
N LEU A 121 9.40 7.20 0.04
CA LEU A 121 10.53 6.28 0.16
C LEU A 121 11.65 6.88 1.01
N ARG A 122 11.99 8.17 0.82
CA ARG A 122 12.97 8.87 1.66
C ARG A 122 12.57 8.89 3.14
N ARG A 123 11.30 9.17 3.44
CA ARG A 123 10.79 9.13 4.83
C ARG A 123 10.86 7.71 5.41
N ALA A 124 10.52 6.69 4.62
CA ALA A 124 10.61 5.30 5.05
C ALA A 124 12.04 4.87 5.33
N ILE A 125 12.98 5.26 4.46
CA ILE A 125 14.40 4.99 4.64
C ILE A 125 14.93 5.67 5.89
N ALA A 126 14.67 6.97 6.05
CA ALA A 126 15.09 7.71 7.24
C ALA A 126 14.55 7.06 8.52
N PHE A 127 13.26 6.70 8.53
CA PHE A 127 12.67 6.00 9.66
C PHE A 127 13.35 4.65 9.95
N ILE A 128 13.63 3.86 8.91
CA ILE A 128 14.32 2.57 9.05
C ILE A 128 15.74 2.77 9.59
N ASP A 129 16.50 3.72 9.03
CA ASP A 129 17.88 3.97 9.42
C ASP A 129 17.95 4.41 10.91
N ASP A 130 17.04 5.30 11.33
CA ASP A 130 16.97 5.78 12.73
C ASP A 130 16.53 4.69 13.73
N HIS A 131 15.71 3.73 13.30
CA HIS A 131 15.08 2.74 14.19
C HIS A 131 15.56 1.29 13.93
N ALA A 132 16.63 1.09 13.16
CA ALA A 132 17.08 -0.23 12.74
C ALA A 132 17.40 -1.19 13.90
N HIS A 133 17.81 -0.64 15.04
CA HIS A 133 18.16 -1.36 16.27
C HIS A 133 16.94 -1.74 17.13
N HIS A 134 15.74 -1.27 16.79
CA HIS A 134 14.49 -1.61 17.45
C HIS A 134 13.72 -2.70 16.71
N ASP A 135 12.81 -3.38 17.40
CA ASP A 135 11.88 -4.33 16.79
C ASP A 135 10.73 -3.60 16.08
N ILE A 136 11.02 -3.09 14.87
CA ILE A 136 10.04 -2.40 14.03
C ILE A 136 9.40 -3.35 13.01
N THR A 137 8.09 -3.21 12.84
CA THR A 137 7.30 -3.96 11.87
C THR A 137 7.04 -3.15 10.59
N VAL A 138 6.57 -3.81 9.54
CA VAL A 138 6.13 -3.12 8.32
C VAL A 138 4.95 -2.17 8.56
N ALA A 139 4.12 -2.44 9.57
CA ALA A 139 3.02 -1.57 9.96
C ALA A 139 3.53 -0.27 10.60
N ASP A 140 4.59 -0.34 11.41
CA ASP A 140 5.20 0.84 12.05
C ASP A 140 5.82 1.77 11.02
N ILE A 141 6.53 1.21 10.03
CA ILE A 141 7.12 1.97 8.93
C ILE A 141 6.01 2.65 8.10
N ALA A 142 4.91 1.95 7.83
CA ALA A 142 3.77 2.48 7.09
C ALA A 142 3.08 3.62 7.86
N ALA A 143 2.90 3.44 9.18
CA ALA A 143 2.35 4.47 10.07
C ALA A 143 3.23 5.73 10.10
N ALA A 144 4.54 5.58 10.29
CA ALA A 144 5.49 6.70 10.32
C ALA A 144 5.51 7.51 9.00
N THR A 145 5.26 6.83 7.88
CA THR A 145 5.26 7.44 6.55
C THR A 145 3.89 7.89 6.06
N HIS A 146 2.85 7.66 6.85
CA HIS A 146 1.45 8.01 6.56
C HIS A 146 0.94 7.38 5.26
N VAL A 147 1.39 6.16 4.95
CA VAL A 147 0.93 5.40 3.79
C VAL A 147 0.43 4.02 4.20
N THR A 148 -0.26 3.34 3.28
CA THR A 148 -0.63 1.94 3.51
C THR A 148 0.59 1.03 3.39
N ILE A 149 0.55 -0.13 4.05
CA ILE A 149 1.59 -1.17 3.92
C ILE A 149 1.81 -1.56 2.45
N ARG A 150 0.73 -1.58 1.64
CA ARG A 150 0.79 -1.94 0.21
C ARG A 150 1.51 -0.88 -0.62
N ALA A 151 1.20 0.40 -0.41
CA ALA A 151 1.89 1.52 -1.06
C ALA A 151 3.37 1.57 -0.67
N LEU A 152 3.67 1.31 0.61
CA LEU A 152 5.05 1.20 1.10
C LEU A 152 5.81 0.06 0.41
N GLN A 153 5.23 -1.14 0.37
CA GLN A 153 5.83 -2.30 -0.31
C GLN A 153 6.10 -2.03 -1.78
N TYR A 154 5.15 -1.39 -2.47
CA TYR A 154 5.30 -1.03 -3.87
C TYR A 154 6.40 0.03 -4.08
N ALA A 155 6.48 1.05 -3.23
CA ALA A 155 7.54 2.06 -3.30
C ALA A 155 8.94 1.44 -3.18
N PHE A 156 9.14 0.51 -2.24
CA PHE A 156 10.41 -0.22 -2.12
C PHE A 156 10.70 -1.12 -3.32
N ARG A 157 9.69 -1.83 -3.84
CA ARG A 157 9.85 -2.70 -5.00
C ARG A 157 10.20 -1.91 -6.25
N ARG A 158 9.55 -0.77 -6.46
CA ARG A 158 9.72 0.09 -7.65
C ARG A 158 11.08 0.80 -7.70
N HIS A 159 11.57 1.26 -6.55
CA HIS A 159 12.72 2.18 -6.50
C HIS A 159 13.99 1.56 -5.91
N ARG A 160 13.90 0.37 -5.30
CA ARG A 160 15.02 -0.32 -4.63
C ARG A 160 15.05 -1.82 -4.89
N ASP A 161 14.18 -2.34 -5.76
CA ASP A 161 14.06 -3.76 -6.10
C ASP A 161 13.93 -4.72 -4.90
N THR A 162 13.50 -4.22 -3.74
CA THR A 162 13.42 -4.97 -2.47
C THR A 162 12.09 -4.73 -1.77
N THR A 163 11.88 -5.36 -0.61
CA THR A 163 10.73 -5.09 0.27
C THR A 163 11.17 -4.20 1.45
N PRO A 164 10.25 -3.53 2.17
CA PRO A 164 10.62 -2.71 3.32
C PRO A 164 11.40 -3.50 4.39
N MET A 165 10.96 -4.72 4.69
CA MET A 165 11.64 -5.62 5.62
C MET A 165 12.95 -6.19 5.04
N GLY A 166 13.05 -6.29 3.71
CA GLY A 166 14.29 -6.62 3.01
C GLY A 166 15.33 -5.51 3.15
N TYR A 167 14.92 -4.25 2.99
CA TYR A 167 15.79 -3.09 3.19
C TYR A 167 16.22 -2.94 4.65
N LEU A 168 15.30 -3.05 5.62
CA LEU A 168 15.63 -3.08 7.05
C LEU A 168 16.67 -4.15 7.37
N ARG A 169 16.55 -5.35 6.77
CA ARG A 169 17.54 -6.41 6.94
C ARG A 169 18.91 -6.02 6.38
N GLN A 170 18.96 -5.34 5.24
CA GLN A 170 20.22 -4.85 4.65
C GLN A 170 20.88 -3.81 5.56
N VAL A 171 20.10 -2.85 6.08
CA VAL A 171 20.58 -1.83 7.02
C VAL A 171 21.12 -2.47 8.30
N ARG A 172 20.35 -3.38 8.92
CA ARG A 172 20.80 -4.14 10.10
C ARG A 172 22.07 -4.95 9.83
N LEU A 173 22.17 -5.58 8.66
CA LEU A 173 23.36 -6.34 8.26
C LEU A 173 24.59 -5.43 8.08
N HIS A 174 24.38 -4.24 7.53
CA HIS A 174 25.43 -3.24 7.35
C HIS A 174 25.97 -2.74 8.69
N HIS A 175 25.10 -2.37 9.62
CA HIS A 175 25.53 -1.96 10.94
C HIS A 175 26.20 -3.09 11.73
N ALA A 176 25.67 -4.31 11.65
CA ALA A 176 26.33 -5.48 12.24
C ALA A 176 27.74 -5.69 11.65
N HIS A 177 27.94 -5.47 10.35
CA HIS A 177 29.26 -5.53 9.74
C HIS A 177 30.20 -4.44 10.27
N GLN A 178 29.72 -3.19 10.39
CA GLN A 178 30.52 -2.10 10.94
C GLN A 178 30.93 -2.38 12.39
N GLU A 179 30.02 -2.89 13.22
CA GLU A 179 30.31 -3.26 14.59
C GLU A 179 31.28 -4.44 14.67
N LEU A 180 31.16 -5.45 13.79
CA LEU A 180 32.14 -6.55 13.70
C LEU A 180 33.54 -6.07 13.30
N MET A 181 33.65 -5.01 12.51
CA MET A 181 34.95 -4.43 12.11
C MET A 181 35.54 -3.55 13.22
N ALA A 182 34.70 -2.90 14.02
CA ALA A 182 35.14 -2.08 15.15
C ALA A 182 35.41 -2.90 16.42
N ALA A 183 34.85 -4.11 16.51
CA ALA A 183 34.96 -4.97 17.69
C ALA A 183 36.38 -5.54 17.85
N ASP A 184 36.87 -5.54 19.09
CA ASP A 184 38.10 -6.20 19.48
C ASP A 184 37.79 -7.63 19.98
N PRO A 185 38.25 -8.69 19.28
CA PRO A 185 38.02 -10.07 19.69
C PRO A 185 38.55 -10.39 21.09
N THR A 186 39.58 -9.68 21.56
CA THR A 186 40.21 -9.91 22.88
C THR A 186 39.34 -9.41 24.04
N THR A 187 38.38 -8.53 23.77
CA THR A 187 37.43 -7.99 24.76
C THR A 187 36.21 -8.88 24.97
N GLY A 188 36.13 -10.02 24.28
CA GLY A 188 35.05 -11.00 24.42
C GLY A 188 33.82 -10.73 23.55
N ALA A 189 33.88 -9.79 22.61
CA ALA A 189 32.82 -9.57 21.63
C ALA A 189 32.61 -10.81 20.75
N THR A 190 31.37 -11.28 20.64
CA THR A 190 31.03 -12.44 19.81
C THR A 190 30.14 -12.05 18.64
N VAL A 191 30.28 -12.77 17.53
CA VAL A 191 29.42 -12.64 16.35
C VAL A 191 27.94 -12.78 16.72
N THR A 192 27.61 -13.70 17.63
CA THR A 192 26.23 -13.97 18.06
C THR A 192 25.63 -12.78 18.82
N GLN A 193 26.40 -12.15 19.71
CA GLN A 193 25.93 -10.97 20.45
C GLN A 193 25.68 -9.79 19.50
N ILE A 194 26.62 -9.51 18.59
CA ILE A 194 26.48 -8.42 17.62
C ILE A 194 25.29 -8.69 16.68
N ALA A 195 25.13 -9.93 16.19
CA ALA A 195 23.98 -10.30 15.38
C ALA A 195 22.65 -10.09 16.12
N ALA A 196 22.56 -10.51 17.37
CA ALA A 196 21.37 -10.33 18.20
C ALA A 196 21.07 -8.85 18.47
N HIS A 197 22.10 -8.03 18.69
CA HIS A 197 21.97 -6.58 18.89
C HIS A 197 21.25 -5.90 17.70
N TRP A 198 21.55 -6.34 16.48
CA TRP A 198 20.89 -5.86 15.26
C TRP A 198 19.64 -6.66 14.86
N GLY A 199 19.06 -7.42 15.78
CA GLY A 199 17.78 -8.12 15.58
C GLY A 199 17.86 -9.41 14.75
N PHE A 200 19.03 -10.05 14.67
CA PHE A 200 19.17 -11.39 14.10
C PHE A 200 19.22 -12.47 15.20
N PHE A 201 18.06 -13.05 15.50
CA PHE A 201 17.92 -14.11 16.52
C PHE A 201 18.37 -15.50 16.06
N HIS A 202 18.67 -15.68 14.77
CA HIS A 202 19.09 -16.96 14.19
C HIS A 202 20.50 -16.86 13.60
N PRO A 203 21.54 -17.35 14.31
CA PRO A 203 22.94 -17.22 13.88
C PRO A 203 23.23 -17.78 12.49
N GLY A 204 22.63 -18.92 12.13
CA GLY A 204 22.80 -19.52 10.80
C GLY A 204 22.23 -18.66 9.67
N ARG A 205 21.05 -18.04 9.88
CA ARG A 205 20.45 -17.13 8.89
C ARG A 205 21.25 -15.85 8.75
N PHE A 206 21.74 -15.30 9.86
CA PHE A 206 22.64 -14.16 9.85
C PHE A 206 23.91 -14.47 9.05
N ALA A 207 24.62 -15.55 9.37
CA ALA A 207 25.84 -15.95 8.67
C ALA A 207 25.61 -16.18 7.17
N HIS A 208 24.47 -16.74 6.78
CA HIS A 208 24.09 -16.90 5.38
C HIS A 208 23.90 -15.56 4.67
N HIS A 209 23.08 -14.65 5.22
CA HIS A 209 22.87 -13.31 4.64
C HIS A 209 24.16 -12.50 4.59
N TYR A 210 24.99 -12.62 5.63
CA TYR A 210 26.28 -11.98 5.73
C TYR A 210 27.22 -12.44 4.62
N ARG A 211 27.41 -13.76 4.47
CA ARG A 211 28.27 -14.33 3.42
C ARG A 211 27.77 -13.99 2.02
N HIS A 212 26.45 -13.99 1.81
CA HIS A 212 25.88 -13.59 0.52
C HIS A 212 26.19 -12.12 0.19
N THR A 213 26.29 -11.25 1.19
CA THR A 213 26.50 -9.80 1.00
C THR A 213 27.98 -9.42 0.92
N TYR A 214 28.83 -10.03 1.76
CA TYR A 214 30.25 -9.67 1.91
C TYR A 214 31.22 -10.72 1.33
N GLY A 215 30.73 -11.85 0.83
CA GLY A 215 31.53 -12.92 0.23
C GLY A 215 32.21 -13.86 1.22
N HIS A 216 32.32 -13.48 2.49
CA HIS A 216 32.95 -14.27 3.56
C HIS A 216 32.06 -14.33 4.82
N PRO A 217 32.24 -15.31 5.72
CA PRO A 217 31.47 -15.41 6.95
C PRO A 217 31.83 -14.28 7.96
N PRO A 218 30.92 -13.96 8.89
CA PRO A 218 31.09 -12.86 9.83
C PRO A 218 32.22 -13.06 10.87
N HIS A 219 32.59 -14.31 11.16
CA HIS A 219 33.71 -14.57 12.07
C HIS A 219 35.06 -14.15 11.45
N GLU A 220 35.22 -14.27 10.12
CA GLU A 220 36.43 -13.79 9.45
C GLU A 220 36.56 -12.27 9.56
N THR A 221 35.44 -11.54 9.47
CA THR A 221 35.39 -10.10 9.70
C THR A 221 35.92 -9.74 11.07
N LEU A 222 35.39 -10.40 12.12
CA LEU A 222 35.79 -10.17 13.49
C LEU A 222 37.28 -10.50 13.73
N LEU A 223 37.79 -11.56 13.10
CA LEU A 223 39.19 -11.99 13.28
C LEU A 223 40.20 -11.18 12.47
N ARG A 224 39.77 -10.46 11.41
CA ARG A 224 40.68 -9.71 10.52
C ARG A 224 41.37 -8.51 11.17
N HIS A 225 40.86 -8.02 12.30
CA HIS A 225 41.49 -6.94 13.07
C HIS A 225 42.46 -7.42 14.17
N THR A 226 42.72 -8.73 14.26
CA THR A 226 43.71 -9.30 15.19
C THR A 226 45.16 -9.28 14.64
N ARG A 227 45.46 -8.44 13.65
CA ARG A 227 46.80 -8.32 13.05
C ARG A 227 47.33 -6.90 13.07
#